data_AF-A0AAV3X389-F1
#
_entry.id   AF-A0AAV3X389-F1
#
_cell.length_a   1.000
_cell.length_b   1.000
_cell.length_c   1.000
_cell.angle_alpha   90.00
_cell.angle_beta   90.00
_cell.angle_gamma   90.00
#
_symmetry.space_group_name_H-M   'P 1'
#
loop_
_entity.id
_entity.type
_entity.pdbx_description
1 polymer ?
#
loop_
_entity_poly.entity_id
_entity_poly.type
_entity_poly.pdbx_seq_one_letter_code
_entity_poly.pdbx_strand_id
1 'polypeptide(L)'
;MQKAERQSHLQSISRSKNVNALGSNSNIDSNFSTIWPELKNISSRMLARMGRISLLNNSTMENNIFNGGAGDDLFKSGASNDTLNGGAGNDILIGGTGNDYIVGGVGNDLLIGINTNSVAVSNTNGFVVAQISTSGNPGQGEIDTLIGGDGADKFILSDSNNVYYNDGNAASSGTQDYALIMDFNLKEDKIHLRGAATNYGLQTSGGDTNIYLDNDAIAGLSANDELIGIVKGVVNLSLSGSYFHYV
;
A
#
# COMPACT_ATOMS: atom_id res chain seq x y z
N MET A 1 7.01 48.81 26.66
CA MET A 1 5.91 48.07 25.99
C MET A 1 6.56 46.97 25.16
N GLN A 2 6.75 45.80 25.76
CA GLN A 2 7.55 44.70 25.19
C GLN A 2 6.75 43.39 25.20
N LYS A 3 5.46 43.48 24.82
CA LYS A 3 4.49 42.37 24.93
C LYS A 3 3.71 42.06 23.66
N ALA A 4 4.11 42.59 22.49
CA ALA A 4 3.38 42.39 21.24
C ALA A 4 4.09 41.51 20.19
N GLU A 5 5.36 41.16 20.36
CA GLU A 5 6.13 40.46 19.29
C GLU A 5 6.44 38.98 19.57
N ARG A 6 5.82 38.35 20.58
CA ARG A 6 5.97 36.90 20.85
C ARG A 6 4.73 36.05 20.54
N GLN A 7 3.79 36.56 19.75
CA GLN A 7 2.64 35.76 19.30
C GLN A 7 2.56 35.55 17.78
N SER A 8 3.50 36.07 16.99
CA SER A 8 3.58 35.80 15.54
C SER A 8 4.48 34.62 15.17
N HIS A 9 5.01 33.85 16.14
CA HIS A 9 5.96 32.76 15.87
C HIS A 9 5.49 31.36 16.30
N LEU A 10 4.18 31.17 16.54
CA LEU A 10 3.60 29.85 16.87
C LEU A 10 2.31 29.53 16.07
N GLN A 11 2.09 30.18 14.93
CA GLN A 11 0.99 29.85 14.01
C GLN A 11 1.44 29.11 12.73
N SER A 12 2.57 28.41 12.76
CA SER A 12 2.96 27.43 11.74
C SER A 12 2.76 25.97 12.18
N ILE A 13 1.97 25.73 13.23
CA ILE A 13 1.65 24.38 13.70
C ILE A 13 0.68 23.72 12.72
N SER A 14 1.22 22.83 11.88
CA SER A 14 0.59 21.61 11.36
C SER A 14 -0.93 21.69 11.15
N ARG A 15 -1.37 22.16 9.98
CA ARG A 15 -2.70 21.80 9.48
C ARG A 15 -2.62 20.46 8.75
N SER A 16 -2.35 19.39 9.50
CA SER A 16 -2.85 18.07 9.11
C SER A 16 -4.37 18.22 9.06
N LYS A 17 -4.97 18.08 7.87
CA LYS A 17 -6.42 17.92 7.79
C LYS A 17 -6.74 16.54 8.34
N ASN A 18 -7.15 16.49 9.60
CA ASN A 18 -7.91 15.35 10.12
C ASN A 18 -9.13 15.16 9.21
N VAL A 19 -9.08 14.21 8.29
CA VAL A 19 -10.25 13.74 7.56
C VAL A 19 -11.04 12.82 8.50
N ASN A 20 -11.63 13.43 9.53
CA ASN A 20 -12.68 12.78 10.31
C ASN A 20 -13.85 12.53 9.35
N ALA A 21 -14.01 11.29 8.88
CA ALA A 21 -15.05 10.89 7.96
C ALA A 21 -16.43 11.21 8.56
N LEU A 22 -17.02 12.33 8.14
CA LEU A 22 -18.38 12.74 8.49
C LEU A 22 -19.34 11.65 8.01
N GLY A 23 -20.23 11.24 8.91
CA GLY A 23 -21.04 10.03 8.77
C GLY A 23 -21.86 9.94 7.49
N SER A 24 -22.05 8.69 7.05
CA SER A 24 -23.15 8.21 6.20
C SER A 24 -23.72 9.24 5.22
N ASN A 25 -22.99 9.56 4.15
CA ASN A 25 -23.64 9.93 2.88
C ASN A 25 -22.67 9.89 1.69
N SER A 26 -23.15 9.19 0.66
CA SER A 26 -22.83 9.14 -0.78
C SER A 26 -22.15 10.35 -1.46
N ASN A 27 -21.04 10.86 -0.96
CA ASN A 27 -20.21 11.79 -1.74
C ASN A 27 -19.22 11.00 -2.60
N ILE A 28 -19.75 10.34 -3.64
CA ILE A 28 -18.95 9.94 -4.79
C ILE A 28 -18.51 11.26 -5.45
N ASP A 29 -17.21 11.55 -5.39
CA ASP A 29 -16.61 12.68 -6.11
C ASP A 29 -17.09 12.66 -7.57
N SER A 30 -17.54 13.81 -8.08
CA SER A 30 -17.93 14.01 -9.48
C SER A 30 -16.86 13.61 -10.51
N ASN A 31 -15.60 13.43 -10.11
CA ASN A 31 -14.51 12.94 -10.96
C ASN A 31 -14.33 11.41 -10.97
N PHE A 32 -15.14 10.66 -10.21
CA PHE A 32 -15.11 9.20 -10.11
C PHE A 32 -15.19 8.50 -11.47
N SER A 33 -16.01 9.03 -12.39
CA SER A 33 -16.20 8.44 -13.72
C SER A 33 -15.00 8.59 -14.65
N THR A 34 -14.07 9.48 -14.33
CA THR A 34 -12.96 9.90 -15.20
C THR A 34 -11.64 9.24 -14.78
N ILE A 35 -11.46 9.02 -13.48
CA ILE A 35 -10.25 8.42 -12.89
C ILE A 35 -10.41 6.89 -12.75
N TRP A 36 -11.64 6.41 -12.55
CA TRP A 36 -11.94 5.00 -12.35
C TRP A 36 -13.17 4.55 -13.18
N PRO A 37 -13.07 4.55 -14.52
CA PRO A 37 -14.19 4.18 -15.39
C PRO A 37 -14.72 2.77 -15.11
N GLU A 38 -13.90 1.88 -14.55
CA GLU A 38 -14.26 0.49 -14.23
C GLU A 38 -15.10 0.33 -12.95
N LEU A 39 -15.06 1.30 -12.03
CA LEU A 39 -15.88 1.25 -10.82
C LEU A 39 -17.38 1.52 -11.11
N LYS A 40 -17.72 1.95 -12.34
CA LYS A 40 -19.10 1.94 -12.86
C LYS A 40 -19.73 0.56 -12.90
N ASN A 41 -18.91 -0.50 -12.95
CA ASN A 41 -19.35 -1.90 -13.00
C ASN A 41 -19.31 -2.60 -11.64
N ILE A 42 -18.92 -1.90 -10.57
CA ILE A 42 -19.11 -2.41 -9.22
C ILE A 42 -20.60 -2.50 -8.95
N SER A 43 -21.09 -3.73 -8.73
CA SER A 43 -22.52 -3.94 -8.48
C SER A 43 -22.99 -3.08 -7.30
N SER A 44 -24.23 -2.58 -7.35
CA SER A 44 -24.82 -1.80 -6.25
C SER A 44 -24.80 -2.55 -4.91
N ARG A 45 -24.65 -3.88 -4.92
CA ARG A 45 -24.51 -4.74 -3.74
C ARG A 45 -23.12 -4.69 -3.11
N MET A 46 -22.09 -4.31 -3.87
CA MET A 46 -20.72 -4.12 -3.39
C MET A 46 -20.54 -2.69 -2.84
N LEU A 47 -21.07 -1.67 -3.52
CA LEU A 47 -21.15 -0.30 -2.96
C LEU A 47 -21.94 -0.24 -1.64
N ALA A 48 -22.93 -1.12 -1.45
CA ALA A 48 -23.74 -1.21 -0.23
C ALA A 48 -23.09 -2.00 0.91
N ARG A 49 -22.01 -2.76 0.64
CA ARG A 49 -21.22 -3.48 1.67
C ARG A 49 -20.00 -2.69 2.10
N MET A 50 -19.52 -1.78 1.24
CA MET A 50 -18.46 -0.84 1.60
C MET A 50 -19.02 0.13 2.64
N GLY A 51 -18.51 0.08 3.88
CA GLY A 51 -19.03 0.86 5.00
C GLY A 51 -18.91 2.36 4.73
N ARG A 52 -17.76 2.78 4.19
CA ARG A 52 -17.50 4.13 3.70
C ARG A 52 -16.66 4.06 2.42
N ILE A 53 -17.21 4.58 1.33
CA ILE A 53 -16.43 4.88 0.13
C ILE A 53 -15.83 6.27 0.32
N SER A 54 -14.66 6.34 0.94
CA SER A 54 -13.90 7.58 1.04
C SER A 54 -12.95 7.70 -0.16
N LEU A 55 -13.53 7.95 -1.34
CA LEU A 55 -12.78 8.32 -2.55
C LEU A 55 -12.33 9.78 -2.43
N LEU A 56 -11.55 10.07 -1.40
CA LEU A 56 -10.87 11.34 -1.29
C LEU A 56 -9.67 11.24 -2.23
N ASN A 57 -9.84 11.68 -3.49
CA ASN A 57 -8.71 12.06 -4.32
C ASN A 57 -8.04 13.26 -3.64
N ASN A 58 -7.27 13.01 -2.57
CA ASN A 58 -6.55 14.10 -1.95
C ASN A 58 -5.27 14.30 -2.73
N SER A 59 -5.38 14.91 -3.91
CA SER A 59 -4.25 15.34 -4.75
C SER A 59 -3.40 16.43 -4.09
N THR A 60 -3.41 16.51 -2.77
CA THR A 60 -2.65 17.47 -1.99
C THR A 60 -1.26 16.94 -1.78
N MET A 61 -0.26 17.81 -1.89
CA MET A 61 1.10 17.54 -1.45
C MET A 61 1.22 17.60 0.10
N GLU A 62 0.11 17.32 0.82
CA GLU A 62 0.00 17.43 2.27
C GLU A 62 -0.20 16.04 2.88
N ASN A 63 0.42 15.80 4.04
CA ASN A 63 0.25 14.57 4.80
C ASN A 63 -1.17 14.40 5.32
N ASN A 64 -1.71 13.21 5.09
CA ASN A 64 -3.08 12.83 5.37
C ASN A 64 -3.15 11.83 6.52
N ILE A 65 -4.22 11.90 7.29
CA ILE A 65 -4.52 10.92 8.33
C ILE A 65 -5.93 10.39 8.04
N PHE A 66 -6.02 9.14 7.59
CA PHE A 66 -7.28 8.44 7.35
C PHE A 66 -7.58 7.44 8.48
N ASN A 67 -8.86 7.32 8.82
CA ASN A 67 -9.40 6.33 9.74
C ASN A 67 -10.76 5.84 9.22
N GLY A 68 -10.82 4.61 8.71
CA GLY A 68 -12.02 4.01 8.09
C GLY A 68 -13.07 3.60 9.12
N GLY A 69 -12.62 3.01 10.22
CA GLY A 69 -13.44 2.71 11.37
C GLY A 69 -14.00 1.30 11.31
N ALA A 70 -15.26 1.14 10.90
CA ALA A 70 -15.89 -0.17 10.81
C ALA A 70 -16.59 -0.35 9.47
N GLY A 71 -16.55 -1.58 8.94
CA GLY A 71 -17.04 -1.93 7.61
C GLY A 71 -15.90 -2.04 6.60
N ASP A 72 -16.16 -2.68 5.46
CA ASP A 72 -15.17 -2.80 4.39
C ASP A 72 -14.94 -1.41 3.74
N ASP A 73 -13.73 -0.88 3.75
CA ASP A 73 -13.40 0.46 3.25
C ASP A 73 -12.47 0.40 2.03
N LEU A 74 -12.60 1.37 1.13
CA LEU A 74 -11.66 1.59 0.02
C LEU A 74 -11.14 3.01 0.12
N PHE A 75 -9.85 3.13 0.38
CA PHE A 75 -9.17 4.41 0.48
C PHE A 75 -7.94 4.45 -0.40
N LYS A 76 -7.77 5.56 -1.11
CA LYS A 76 -6.56 5.90 -1.84
C LYS A 76 -6.13 7.30 -1.41
N SER A 77 -4.94 7.42 -0.85
CA SER A 77 -4.34 8.72 -0.61
C SER A 77 -3.64 9.26 -1.86
N GLY A 78 -3.13 10.48 -1.76
CA GLY A 78 -2.52 11.20 -2.89
C GLY A 78 -1.01 11.23 -2.81
N ALA A 79 -0.46 12.44 -2.82
CA ALA A 79 0.97 12.62 -2.66
C ALA A 79 1.32 12.97 -1.22
N SER A 80 2.60 12.84 -0.87
CA SER A 80 3.17 13.07 0.46
C SER A 80 3.10 11.84 1.37
N ASN A 81 3.65 11.97 2.58
CA ASN A 81 3.75 10.89 3.54
C ASN A 81 2.47 10.81 4.37
N ASP A 82 1.64 9.82 4.08
CA ASP A 82 0.31 9.68 4.63
C ASP A 82 0.24 8.58 5.72
N THR A 83 -0.80 8.63 6.53
CA THR A 83 -1.09 7.66 7.59
C THR A 83 -2.50 7.13 7.40
N LEU A 84 -2.62 5.85 7.06
CA LEU A 84 -3.88 5.19 6.76
C LEU A 84 -4.17 4.13 7.82
N ASN A 85 -5.40 4.13 8.35
CA ASN A 85 -5.91 3.10 9.23
C ASN A 85 -7.28 2.64 8.70
N GLY A 86 -7.37 1.39 8.27
CA GLY A 86 -8.61 0.78 7.79
C GLY A 86 -9.62 0.60 8.92
N GLY A 87 -9.19 -0.05 10.00
CA GLY A 87 -10.00 -0.24 11.20
C GLY A 87 -10.50 -1.66 11.27
N ALA A 88 -11.81 -1.88 11.24
CA ALA A 88 -12.41 -3.21 11.25
C ALA A 88 -13.22 -3.42 9.97
N GLY A 89 -12.95 -4.47 9.21
CA GLY A 89 -13.50 -4.65 7.87
C GLY A 89 -12.49 -5.34 6.98
N ASN A 90 -12.86 -5.64 5.73
CA ASN A 90 -11.89 -6.04 4.71
C ASN A 90 -11.61 -4.80 3.86
N ASP A 91 -10.47 -4.17 4.08
CA ASP A 91 -10.15 -2.85 3.55
C ASP A 91 -9.19 -2.93 2.34
N ILE A 92 -9.31 -1.99 1.40
CA ILE A 92 -8.27 -1.70 0.40
C ILE A 92 -7.68 -0.34 0.73
N LEU A 93 -6.40 -0.33 1.07
CA LEU A 93 -5.67 0.87 1.41
C LEU A 93 -4.54 1.07 0.40
N ILE A 94 -4.58 2.21 -0.29
CA ILE A 94 -3.57 2.64 -1.27
C ILE A 94 -2.92 3.89 -0.72
N GLY A 95 -1.62 3.82 -0.42
CA GLY A 95 -0.82 4.92 0.12
C GLY A 95 -0.76 6.07 -0.86
N GLY A 96 -0.18 5.86 -2.04
CA GLY A 96 -0.02 6.93 -3.01
C GLY A 96 1.46 7.16 -3.27
N THR A 97 1.87 8.41 -3.53
CA THR A 97 3.30 8.71 -3.67
C THR A 97 3.83 9.32 -2.40
N GLY A 98 4.99 8.88 -1.93
CA GLY A 98 5.56 9.30 -0.64
C GLY A 98 5.88 8.09 0.23
N ASN A 99 6.34 8.35 1.45
CA ASN A 99 6.58 7.30 2.43
C ASN A 99 5.36 7.18 3.34
N ASP A 100 4.54 6.16 3.10
CA ASP A 100 3.26 6.00 3.77
C ASP A 100 3.33 5.04 4.96
N TYR A 101 2.42 5.24 5.91
CA TYR A 101 2.20 4.36 7.05
C TYR A 101 0.79 3.80 6.98
N ILE A 102 0.66 2.51 6.66
CA ILE A 102 -0.62 1.87 6.35
C ILE A 102 -0.88 0.73 7.34
N VAL A 103 -2.03 0.80 8.00
CA VAL A 103 -2.53 -0.22 8.94
C VAL A 103 -3.87 -0.72 8.42
N GLY A 104 -3.98 -2.02 8.11
CA GLY A 104 -5.23 -2.67 7.75
C GLY A 104 -6.18 -2.69 8.94
N GLY A 105 -5.82 -3.45 9.97
CA GLY A 105 -6.53 -3.52 11.23
C GLY A 105 -7.13 -4.90 11.45
N VAL A 106 -8.44 -5.01 11.60
CA VAL A 106 -9.13 -6.29 11.83
C VAL A 106 -9.90 -6.67 10.58
N GLY A 107 -9.56 -7.80 9.98
CA GLY A 107 -10.20 -8.37 8.80
C GLY A 107 -9.18 -8.74 7.74
N ASN A 108 -9.62 -9.04 6.52
CA ASN A 108 -8.69 -9.44 5.45
C ASN A 108 -8.43 -8.25 4.54
N ASP A 109 -7.31 -7.59 4.75
CA ASP A 109 -7.00 -6.31 4.14
C ASP A 109 -6.08 -6.47 2.92
N LEU A 110 -6.12 -5.46 2.05
CA LEU A 110 -5.24 -5.35 0.91
C LEU A 110 -4.51 -4.01 0.96
N LEU A 111 -3.18 -4.08 1.08
CA LEU A 111 -2.32 -2.94 1.29
C LEU A 111 -1.42 -2.74 0.08
N ILE A 112 -1.46 -1.54 -0.49
CA ILE A 112 -0.59 -1.07 -1.56
C ILE A 112 0.05 0.23 -1.07
N GLY A 113 1.38 0.27 -0.89
CA GLY A 113 2.06 1.51 -0.50
C GLY A 113 2.04 2.57 -1.60
N ILE A 114 2.21 2.13 -2.84
CA ILE A 114 2.48 3.02 -3.99
C ILE A 114 1.23 3.64 -4.63
N ASN A 115 1.46 4.61 -5.51
CA ASN A 115 0.40 5.20 -6.33
C ASN A 115 -0.02 4.29 -7.49
N THR A 116 -1.32 4.05 -7.60
CA THR A 116 -1.93 3.24 -8.67
C THR A 116 -2.68 4.11 -9.69
N ASN A 117 -2.76 3.68 -10.94
CA ASN A 117 -3.62 4.32 -11.94
C ASN A 117 -5.06 3.83 -11.81
N SER A 118 -5.23 2.52 -11.68
CA SER A 118 -6.53 1.91 -11.42
C SER A 118 -6.39 0.64 -10.59
N VAL A 119 -7.38 0.41 -9.75
CA VAL A 119 -7.65 -0.86 -9.05
C VAL A 119 -9.04 -1.34 -9.43
N ALA A 120 -9.13 -2.50 -10.06
CA ALA A 120 -10.38 -3.20 -10.35
C ALA A 120 -10.59 -4.30 -9.30
N VAL A 121 -11.76 -4.31 -8.67
CA VAL A 121 -12.09 -5.26 -7.60
C VAL A 121 -13.20 -6.19 -8.09
N SER A 122 -12.98 -7.50 -7.98
CA SER A 122 -13.97 -8.54 -8.28
C SER A 122 -14.38 -9.25 -7.00
N ASN A 123 -15.66 -9.63 -6.90
CA ASN A 123 -16.21 -10.35 -5.76
C ASN A 123 -16.71 -11.74 -6.14
N THR A 124 -15.89 -12.52 -6.87
CA THR A 124 -16.33 -13.86 -7.26
C THR A 124 -16.34 -14.83 -6.08
N ASN A 125 -15.59 -14.59 -4.98
CA ASN A 125 -15.58 -15.42 -3.76
C ASN A 125 -15.11 -14.65 -2.49
N GLY A 126 -15.47 -13.37 -2.36
CA GLY A 126 -14.92 -12.48 -1.33
C GLY A 126 -14.21 -11.27 -1.96
N PHE A 127 -13.63 -10.40 -1.14
CA PHE A 127 -12.97 -9.19 -1.59
C PHE A 127 -11.64 -9.51 -2.28
N VAL A 128 -11.59 -9.36 -3.61
CA VAL A 128 -10.43 -9.67 -4.44
C VAL A 128 -10.13 -8.49 -5.36
N VAL A 129 -8.92 -7.97 -5.33
CA VAL A 129 -8.44 -7.10 -6.40
C VAL A 129 -8.16 -7.97 -7.63
N ALA A 130 -8.92 -7.73 -8.69
CA ALA A 130 -8.87 -8.47 -9.94
C ALA A 130 -7.78 -7.95 -10.89
N GLN A 131 -7.56 -6.63 -10.88
CA GLN A 131 -6.50 -5.99 -11.66
C GLN A 131 -6.00 -4.73 -10.94
N ILE A 132 -4.69 -4.52 -10.96
CA ILE A 132 -4.06 -3.26 -10.59
C ILE A 132 -3.29 -2.79 -11.81
N SER A 133 -3.36 -1.51 -12.12
CA SER A 133 -2.50 -0.90 -13.12
C SER A 133 -1.69 0.23 -12.51
N THR A 134 -0.41 0.23 -12.82
CA THR A 134 0.54 1.31 -12.49
C THR A 134 1.24 1.77 -13.76
N SER A 135 1.98 2.87 -13.67
CA SER A 135 2.80 3.40 -14.76
C SER A 135 4.11 3.96 -14.22
N GLY A 136 5.14 3.97 -15.06
CA GLY A 136 6.47 4.42 -14.64
C GLY A 136 7.13 3.41 -13.70
N ASN A 137 7.86 3.93 -12.73
CA ASN A 137 8.53 3.15 -11.69
C ASN A 137 7.75 3.31 -10.36
N PRO A 138 6.68 2.52 -10.13
CA PRO A 138 5.88 2.64 -8.92
C PRO A 138 6.73 2.34 -7.67
N GLY A 139 6.69 3.19 -6.66
CA GLY A 139 7.49 3.01 -5.45
C GLY A 139 8.91 3.56 -5.51
N GLN A 140 9.31 4.21 -6.61
CA GLN A 140 10.68 4.72 -6.75
C GLN A 140 10.98 5.78 -5.68
N GLY A 141 12.01 5.53 -4.87
CA GLY A 141 12.42 6.37 -3.75
C GLY A 141 11.44 6.40 -2.58
N GLU A 142 10.52 5.44 -2.49
CA GLU A 142 9.46 5.35 -1.47
C GLU A 142 9.71 4.19 -0.51
N ILE A 143 9.68 4.46 0.79
CA ILE A 143 9.70 3.44 1.84
C ILE A 143 8.36 3.48 2.56
N ASP A 144 7.53 2.49 2.28
CA ASP A 144 6.20 2.38 2.87
C ASP A 144 6.18 1.37 4.00
N THR A 145 5.57 1.73 5.13
CA THR A 145 5.33 0.81 6.24
C THR A 145 3.94 0.21 6.13
N LEU A 146 3.87 -1.11 6.01
CA LEU A 146 2.63 -1.86 5.85
C LEU A 146 2.43 -2.80 7.06
N ILE A 147 1.27 -2.67 7.71
CA ILE A 147 0.86 -3.47 8.88
C ILE A 147 -0.51 -4.06 8.54
N GLY A 148 -0.59 -5.38 8.44
CA GLY A 148 -1.84 -6.08 8.10
C GLY A 148 -2.83 -6.04 9.26
N GLY A 149 -2.39 -6.50 10.43
CA GLY A 149 -3.19 -6.64 11.63
C GLY A 149 -3.74 -8.06 11.82
N ASP A 150 -4.97 -8.15 12.34
CA ASP A 150 -5.65 -9.41 12.59
C ASP A 150 -6.41 -9.86 11.34
N GLY A 151 -5.97 -10.92 10.67
CA GLY A 151 -6.69 -11.54 9.57
C GLY A 151 -5.75 -12.15 8.54
N ALA A 152 -6.26 -12.40 7.33
CA ALA A 152 -5.47 -12.88 6.22
C ALA A 152 -5.24 -11.76 5.22
N ASP A 153 -4.11 -11.08 5.36
CA ASP A 153 -3.82 -9.84 4.64
C ASP A 153 -3.03 -10.06 3.35
N LYS A 154 -3.11 -9.08 2.46
CA LYS A 154 -2.41 -9.08 1.18
C LYS A 154 -1.57 -7.84 1.03
N PHE A 155 -0.26 -8.03 1.03
CA PHE A 155 0.72 -7.00 0.72
C PHE A 155 1.03 -7.05 -0.78
N ILE A 156 0.73 -5.98 -1.51
CA ILE A 156 0.88 -5.95 -2.95
C ILE A 156 2.18 -5.23 -3.34
N LEU A 157 3.13 -5.98 -3.89
CA LEU A 157 4.44 -5.48 -4.31
C LEU A 157 4.61 -5.57 -5.84
N SER A 158 3.54 -5.85 -6.57
CA SER A 158 3.56 -5.87 -8.04
C SER A 158 2.16 -5.86 -8.66
N ASP A 159 2.11 -5.53 -9.95
CA ASP A 159 1.00 -5.91 -10.85
C ASP A 159 1.51 -6.77 -12.02
N SER A 160 0.68 -6.98 -13.05
CA SER A 160 1.05 -7.80 -14.21
C SER A 160 2.23 -7.24 -15.01
N ASN A 161 2.46 -5.92 -14.92
CA ASN A 161 3.44 -5.21 -15.73
C ASN A 161 4.67 -4.82 -14.92
N ASN A 162 4.48 -4.40 -13.66
CA ASN A 162 5.53 -3.77 -12.86
C ASN A 162 5.73 -4.50 -11.53
N VAL A 163 6.99 -4.63 -11.12
CA VAL A 163 7.37 -4.89 -9.72
C VAL A 163 7.50 -3.52 -9.04
N TYR A 164 6.89 -3.35 -7.89
CA TYR A 164 6.92 -2.09 -7.15
C TYR A 164 8.25 -1.95 -6.40
N TYR A 165 8.62 -0.71 -6.10
CA TYR A 165 9.91 -0.35 -5.49
C TYR A 165 11.12 -0.77 -6.35
N ASN A 166 10.91 -1.01 -7.64
CA ASN A 166 11.99 -1.23 -8.58
C ASN A 166 12.23 0.08 -9.36
N ASP A 167 13.34 0.74 -9.08
CA ASP A 167 13.73 1.97 -9.78
C ASP A 167 14.34 1.73 -11.18
N GLY A 168 14.58 0.45 -11.52
CA GLY A 168 15.16 0.01 -12.78
C GLY A 168 16.66 0.28 -12.91
N ASN A 169 17.31 0.73 -11.83
CA ASN A 169 18.73 1.01 -11.79
C ASN A 169 19.49 -0.19 -11.20
N ALA A 170 20.06 -1.00 -12.08
CA ALA A 170 20.87 -2.17 -11.69
C ALA A 170 22.14 -1.83 -10.89
N ALA A 171 22.44 -0.56 -10.61
CA ALA A 171 23.56 -0.13 -9.78
C ALA A 171 23.15 0.28 -8.35
N SER A 172 21.86 0.37 -8.03
CA SER A 172 21.35 0.49 -6.65
C SER A 172 20.97 -0.88 -6.10
N SER A 173 21.11 -1.05 -4.80
CA SER A 173 20.69 -2.27 -4.09
C SER A 173 19.32 -2.10 -3.41
N GLY A 174 18.45 -1.25 -3.96
CA GLY A 174 17.10 -0.92 -3.45
C GLY A 174 17.00 -0.39 -2.02
N THR A 175 18.04 0.21 -1.45
CA THR A 175 17.96 0.69 -0.04
C THR A 175 17.17 1.99 0.12
N GLN A 176 16.74 2.61 -0.98
CA GLN A 176 16.03 3.88 -0.99
C GLN A 176 14.52 3.70 -1.17
N ASP A 177 14.09 2.51 -1.57
CA ASP A 177 12.73 2.16 -1.92
C ASP A 177 12.44 0.71 -1.58
N TYR A 178 11.45 0.47 -0.71
CA TYR A 178 10.99 -0.88 -0.40
C TYR A 178 9.72 -0.83 0.46
N ALA A 179 8.91 -1.89 0.38
CA ALA A 179 7.86 -2.12 1.36
C ALA A 179 8.43 -2.70 2.68
N LEU A 180 8.16 -2.04 3.79
CA LEU A 180 8.44 -2.53 5.14
C LEU A 180 7.19 -3.20 5.72
N ILE A 181 7.16 -4.53 5.73
CA ILE A 181 6.04 -5.34 6.24
C ILE A 181 6.31 -5.70 7.70
N MET A 182 5.45 -5.27 8.61
CA MET A 182 5.76 -5.22 10.05
C MET A 182 5.29 -6.42 10.88
N ASP A 183 4.22 -7.11 10.47
CA ASP A 183 3.50 -8.08 11.31
C ASP A 183 3.10 -9.36 10.56
N PHE A 184 3.83 -9.70 9.51
CA PHE A 184 3.51 -10.80 8.61
C PHE A 184 3.30 -12.15 9.30
N ASN A 185 2.13 -12.75 9.07
CA ASN A 185 1.75 -14.07 9.57
C ASN A 185 1.83 -15.13 8.46
N LEU A 186 2.80 -16.03 8.58
CA LEU A 186 3.08 -17.11 7.62
C LEU A 186 1.88 -18.03 7.30
N LYS A 187 0.87 -18.10 8.16
CA LYS A 187 -0.28 -19.00 7.99
C LYS A 187 -1.41 -18.38 7.19
N GLU A 188 -1.52 -17.06 7.23
CA GLU A 188 -2.70 -16.32 6.80
C GLU A 188 -2.35 -15.38 5.65
N ASP A 189 -1.27 -14.63 5.81
CA ASP A 189 -0.96 -13.52 4.91
C ASP A 189 -0.35 -13.95 3.57
N LYS A 190 -0.40 -13.01 2.63
CA LYS A 190 0.15 -13.13 1.29
C LYS A 190 0.97 -11.91 0.92
N ILE A 191 2.10 -12.16 0.27
CA ILE A 191 2.87 -11.17 -0.49
C ILE A 191 2.65 -11.46 -1.97
N HIS A 192 2.16 -10.46 -2.69
CA HIS A 192 1.90 -10.54 -4.12
C HIS A 192 3.13 -10.06 -4.89
N LEU A 193 3.64 -10.93 -5.77
CA LEU A 193 4.83 -10.72 -6.58
C LEU A 193 4.53 -11.07 -8.06
N ARG A 194 5.40 -10.64 -8.96
CA ARG A 194 5.23 -10.81 -10.42
C ARG A 194 6.15 -11.90 -10.95
N GLY A 195 5.68 -12.67 -11.91
CA GLY A 195 6.47 -13.67 -12.63
C GLY A 195 6.57 -14.98 -11.85
N ALA A 196 7.78 -15.41 -11.51
CA ALA A 196 8.01 -16.68 -10.84
C ALA A 196 8.95 -16.52 -9.64
N ALA A 197 8.94 -17.52 -8.74
CA ALA A 197 9.86 -17.60 -7.61
C ALA A 197 11.34 -17.43 -8.01
N THR A 198 11.73 -17.87 -9.21
CA THR A 198 13.10 -17.75 -9.73
C THR A 198 13.52 -16.31 -10.05
N ASN A 199 12.59 -15.36 -10.11
CA ASN A 199 12.89 -13.94 -10.30
C ASN A 199 13.27 -13.23 -9.00
N TYR A 200 13.32 -13.94 -7.88
CA TYR A 200 13.52 -13.34 -6.58
C TYR A 200 14.60 -14.06 -5.77
N GLY A 201 15.24 -13.31 -4.88
CA GLY A 201 16.14 -13.79 -3.85
C GLY A 201 15.65 -13.42 -2.45
N LEU A 202 15.99 -14.23 -1.44
CA LEU A 202 15.71 -13.92 -0.05
C LEU A 202 17.01 -13.85 0.75
N GLN A 203 17.14 -12.84 1.61
CA GLN A 203 18.26 -12.72 2.56
C GLN A 203 17.74 -12.49 3.97
N THR A 204 18.22 -13.26 4.94
CA THR A 204 17.95 -12.97 6.35
C THR A 204 19.00 -12.00 6.88
N SER A 205 18.56 -10.89 7.49
CA SER A 205 19.43 -9.92 8.14
C SER A 205 18.75 -9.38 9.41
N GLY A 206 19.46 -9.36 10.54
CA GLY A 206 18.97 -8.72 11.77
C GLY A 206 17.67 -9.29 12.37
N GLY A 207 17.24 -10.49 11.99
CA GLY A 207 15.95 -11.06 12.41
C GLY A 207 14.80 -10.81 11.42
N ASP A 208 15.10 -10.19 10.28
CA ASP A 208 14.15 -9.90 9.21
C ASP A 208 14.50 -10.71 7.96
N THR A 209 13.55 -10.82 7.02
CA THR A 209 13.80 -11.35 5.68
C THR A 209 13.62 -10.25 4.64
N ASN A 210 14.70 -9.97 3.92
CA ASN A 210 14.71 -9.10 2.76
C ASN A 210 14.31 -9.89 1.51
N ILE A 211 13.50 -9.27 0.65
CA ILE A 211 13.05 -9.79 -0.63
C ILE A 211 13.71 -8.96 -1.72
N TYR A 212 14.47 -9.62 -2.57
CA TYR A 212 15.18 -9.02 -3.68
C TYR A 212 14.59 -9.47 -5.02
N LEU A 213 14.48 -8.55 -5.97
CA LEU A 213 14.22 -8.84 -7.38
C LEU A 213 15.56 -9.11 -8.09
N ASP A 214 15.67 -10.25 -8.75
CA ASP A 214 16.81 -10.60 -9.60
C ASP A 214 16.76 -9.76 -10.89
N ASN A 215 17.68 -8.80 -10.99
CA ASN A 215 17.77 -7.83 -12.09
C ASN A 215 18.88 -8.16 -13.10
N ASP A 216 19.79 -9.06 -12.77
CA ASP A 216 20.95 -9.38 -13.64
C ASP A 216 20.96 -10.83 -14.15
N ALA A 217 19.98 -11.64 -13.76
CA ALA A 217 19.83 -13.05 -14.09
C ALA A 217 21.02 -13.91 -13.63
N ILE A 218 21.81 -13.44 -12.67
CA ILE A 218 22.85 -14.22 -12.02
C ILE A 218 22.21 -14.99 -10.88
N ALA A 219 22.36 -16.31 -10.89
CA ALA A 219 21.77 -17.15 -9.86
C ALA A 219 22.29 -16.79 -8.46
N GLY A 220 21.35 -16.52 -7.54
CA GLY A 220 21.64 -16.16 -6.15
C GLY A 220 21.65 -14.65 -5.95
N LEU A 221 21.98 -14.20 -4.73
CA LEU A 221 21.99 -12.78 -4.43
C LEU A 221 23.22 -12.08 -4.99
N SER A 222 22.97 -11.01 -5.73
CA SER A 222 23.92 -10.15 -6.42
C SER A 222 23.91 -8.73 -5.83
N ALA A 223 24.94 -7.95 -6.10
CA ALA A 223 24.95 -6.52 -5.76
C ALA A 223 24.01 -5.68 -6.64
N ASN A 224 23.55 -6.26 -7.76
CA ASN A 224 22.63 -5.62 -8.70
C ASN A 224 21.17 -6.01 -8.43
N ASP A 225 20.94 -6.90 -7.46
CA ASP A 225 19.58 -7.30 -7.09
C ASP A 225 18.92 -6.19 -6.28
N GLU A 226 17.68 -5.92 -6.63
CA GLU A 226 16.94 -4.79 -6.09
C GLU A 226 16.13 -5.21 -4.88
N LEU A 227 16.37 -4.56 -3.73
CA LEU A 227 15.54 -4.76 -2.54
C LEU A 227 14.16 -4.16 -2.80
N ILE A 228 13.10 -4.99 -2.74
CA ILE A 228 11.72 -4.52 -2.95
C ILE A 228 10.86 -4.63 -1.69
N GLY A 229 11.33 -5.36 -0.68
CA GLY A 229 10.60 -5.53 0.56
C GLY A 229 11.41 -6.10 1.71
N ILE A 230 11.03 -5.75 2.92
CA ILE A 230 11.57 -6.29 4.17
C ILE A 230 10.40 -6.81 5.00
N VAL A 231 10.44 -8.09 5.34
CA VAL A 231 9.48 -8.73 6.25
C VAL A 231 10.10 -8.81 7.63
N LYS A 232 9.57 -7.98 8.55
CA LYS A 232 10.12 -7.80 9.89
C LYS A 232 9.82 -8.97 10.79
N GLY A 233 10.83 -9.41 11.56
CA GLY A 233 10.68 -10.46 12.56
C GLY A 233 10.43 -11.87 12.02
N VAL A 234 10.48 -12.07 10.70
CA VAL A 234 10.32 -13.38 10.04
C VAL A 234 11.64 -13.74 9.37
N VAL A 235 12.19 -14.91 9.67
CA VAL A 235 13.53 -15.34 9.20
C VAL A 235 13.53 -16.61 8.34
N ASN A 236 12.37 -17.23 8.15
CA ASN A 236 12.22 -18.55 7.54
C ASN A 236 11.30 -18.53 6.31
N LEU A 237 11.28 -17.41 5.58
CA LEU A 237 10.58 -17.36 4.31
C LEU A 237 11.29 -18.22 3.26
N SER A 238 10.49 -18.75 2.35
CA SER A 238 10.89 -19.56 1.22
C SER A 238 10.03 -19.14 0.04
N LEU A 239 10.64 -18.92 -1.12
CA LEU A 239 9.94 -18.50 -2.33
C LEU A 239 8.97 -19.57 -2.88
N SER A 240 9.06 -20.81 -2.40
CA SER A 240 8.05 -21.85 -2.68
C SER A 240 6.91 -21.89 -1.64
N GLY A 241 6.96 -21.01 -0.64
CA GLY A 241 5.96 -20.93 0.42
C GLY A 241 4.61 -20.46 -0.12
N SER A 242 3.52 -21.01 0.42
CA SER A 242 2.15 -20.66 0.02
C SER A 242 1.74 -19.22 0.34
N TYR A 243 2.58 -18.48 1.06
CA TYR A 243 2.40 -17.07 1.38
C TYR A 243 2.95 -16.13 0.30
N PHE A 244 3.66 -16.63 -0.71
CA PHE A 244 3.92 -15.88 -1.93
C PHE A 244 2.87 -16.22 -2.99
N HIS A 245 2.31 -15.18 -3.60
CA HIS A 245 1.40 -15.30 -4.73
C HIS A 245 2.03 -14.61 -5.94
N TYR A 246 2.33 -15.40 -6.97
CA TYR A 246 2.99 -14.93 -8.18
C TYR A 246 1.96 -14.75 -9.32
N VAL A 247 2.03 -13.64 -10.07
CA VAL A 247 1.14 -13.33 -11.21
C VAL A 247 1.87 -13.05 -12.52
#